data_AF-A0A9D2SQT9-F1
#
_entry.id   AF-A0A9D2SQT9-F1
#
_cell.length_a   1.000
_cell.length_b   1.000
_cell.length_c   1.000
_cell.angle_alpha   90.00
_cell.angle_beta   90.00
_cell.angle_gamma   90.00
#
_symmetry.space_group_name_H-M   'P 1'
#
loop_
_entity.id
_entity.type
_entity.pdbx_description
1 polymer ?
#
loop_
_entity_poly.entity_id
_entity_poly.type
_entity_poly.pdbx_seq_one_letter_code
_entity_poly.pdbx_strand_id
1 'polypeptide(L)'
;MNAEETKRYKAWELRYKKPIVKNLNLDFIQQDLWDIQEACEDIRWYTDSEDGTDSLINALDGDEDEAYEFKMAFADLCAECDRMREDLDEVWVPDCFDMFFVAAGAGDMGGLLGWDAYEGDYYGLQSYEDRFAEEEAKKNLMRMTKENLIVASRQCFKLYHAYIGLRNRYDSLKAAIDILRDQNTGYLQVVKEIERLYENVSRDRWSREEYSKESQEWEQYTDALPAEAWIA
;
A
#
# COMPACT_ATOMS: atom_id res chain seq x y z
N MET A 1 4.08 -44.68 -6.28
CA MET A 1 3.59 -43.57 -7.11
C MET A 1 2.45 -44.05 -7.98
N ASN A 2 1.24 -43.57 -7.70
CA ASN A 2 0.09 -43.75 -8.58
C ASN A 2 0.16 -42.75 -9.75
N ALA A 3 -0.77 -42.85 -10.71
CA ALA A 3 -0.76 -42.00 -11.91
C ALA A 3 -0.97 -40.51 -11.59
N GLU A 4 -1.70 -40.19 -10.53
CA GLU A 4 -2.01 -38.83 -10.10
C GLU A 4 -0.82 -38.17 -9.40
N GLU A 5 -0.19 -38.88 -8.46
CA GLU A 5 1.07 -38.49 -7.82
C GLU A 5 2.17 -38.26 -8.86
N THR A 6 2.20 -39.06 -9.93
CA THR A 6 3.16 -38.89 -11.02
C THR A 6 2.91 -37.61 -11.81
N LYS A 7 1.64 -37.24 -12.07
CA LYS A 7 1.30 -35.99 -12.76
C LYS A 7 1.68 -34.79 -11.91
N ARG A 8 1.34 -34.83 -10.61
CA ARG A 8 1.67 -33.77 -9.66
C ARG A 8 3.18 -33.55 -9.52
N TYR A 9 3.95 -34.64 -9.38
CA TYR A 9 5.41 -34.56 -9.30
C TYR A 9 6.03 -33.95 -10.56
N LYS A 10 5.55 -34.35 -11.75
CA LYS A 10 6.02 -33.77 -13.02
C LYS A 10 5.70 -32.28 -13.14
N ALA A 11 4.53 -31.85 -12.68
CA ALA A 11 4.19 -30.42 -12.68
C ALA A 11 5.10 -29.64 -11.73
N TRP A 12 5.36 -30.19 -10.53
CA TRP A 12 6.30 -29.62 -9.57
C TRP A 12 7.72 -29.45 -10.17
N GLU A 13 8.28 -30.50 -10.79
CA GLU A 13 9.61 -30.44 -11.42
C GLU A 13 9.72 -29.42 -12.56
N LEU A 14 8.61 -28.93 -13.12
CA LEU A 14 8.59 -28.03 -14.26
C LEU A 14 8.22 -26.58 -13.90
N ARG A 15 7.99 -26.26 -12.62
CA ARG A 15 7.57 -24.91 -12.20
C ARG A 15 8.49 -23.79 -12.68
N TYR A 16 9.80 -24.01 -12.62
CA TYR A 16 10.82 -23.05 -13.05
C TYR A 16 10.75 -22.68 -14.54
N LYS A 17 9.99 -23.42 -15.38
CA LYS A 17 9.87 -23.18 -16.82
C LYS A 17 9.04 -21.96 -17.19
N LYS A 18 8.15 -21.52 -16.30
CA LYS A 18 7.40 -20.27 -16.42
C LYS A 18 7.61 -19.46 -15.14
N PRO A 19 8.80 -18.88 -14.95
CA PRO A 19 9.10 -18.15 -13.75
C PRO A 19 8.61 -16.71 -13.85
N ILE A 20 8.22 -16.15 -12.71
CA ILE A 20 7.86 -14.74 -12.55
C ILE A 20 8.48 -14.20 -11.26
N VAL A 21 8.70 -12.89 -11.18
CA VAL A 21 9.16 -12.25 -9.93
C VAL A 21 7.95 -11.98 -9.06
N LYS A 22 7.99 -12.39 -7.78
CA LYS A 22 6.82 -12.39 -6.89
C LYS A 22 6.07 -11.05 -6.84
N ASN A 23 6.79 -9.94 -6.69
CA ASN A 23 6.23 -8.60 -6.54
C ASN A 23 6.51 -7.71 -7.77
N LEU A 24 6.84 -8.31 -8.92
CA LEU A 24 7.13 -7.59 -10.15
C LEU A 24 6.77 -8.46 -11.37
N ASN A 25 5.48 -8.70 -11.51
CA ASN A 25 4.87 -9.43 -12.63
C ASN A 25 3.52 -8.76 -12.97
N LEU A 26 2.96 -9.06 -14.14
CA LEU A 26 1.74 -8.41 -14.63
C LEU A 26 0.54 -8.63 -13.72
N ASP A 27 0.35 -9.86 -13.23
CA ASP A 27 -0.77 -10.21 -12.35
C ASP A 27 -0.69 -9.44 -11.03
N PHE A 28 0.50 -9.40 -10.42
CA PHE A 28 0.75 -8.60 -9.23
C PHE A 28 0.50 -7.11 -9.47
N ILE A 29 1.00 -6.55 -10.57
CA ILE A 29 0.79 -5.12 -10.90
C ILE A 29 -0.69 -4.83 -11.07
N GLN A 30 -1.45 -5.67 -11.77
CA GLN A 30 -2.89 -5.48 -11.96
C GLN A 30 -3.64 -5.51 -10.62
N GLN A 31 -3.36 -6.51 -9.77
CA GLN A 31 -3.97 -6.61 -8.46
C GLN A 31 -3.61 -5.42 -7.58
N ASP A 32 -2.34 -5.03 -7.55
CA ASP A 32 -1.88 -3.92 -6.72
C ASP A 32 -2.51 -2.58 -7.16
N LEU A 33 -2.77 -2.38 -8.46
CA LEU A 33 -3.52 -1.22 -8.94
C LEU A 33 -4.99 -1.21 -8.47
N TRP A 34 -5.63 -2.38 -8.34
CA TRP A 34 -6.95 -2.49 -7.71
C TRP A 34 -6.89 -2.14 -6.23
N ASP A 35 -5.94 -2.73 -5.50
CA ASP A 35 -5.78 -2.53 -4.06
C ASP A 35 -5.50 -1.04 -3.74
N ILE A 36 -4.65 -0.38 -4.53
CA ILE A 36 -4.37 1.06 -4.41
C ILE A 36 -5.65 1.86 -4.65
N GLN A 37 -6.39 1.57 -5.73
CA GLN A 37 -7.62 2.30 -6.04
C GLN A 37 -8.66 2.14 -4.92
N GLU A 38 -8.86 0.93 -4.41
CA GLU A 38 -9.79 0.65 -3.31
C GLU A 38 -9.40 1.47 -2.07
N ALA A 39 -8.13 1.44 -1.68
CA ALA A 39 -7.64 2.23 -0.55
C ALA A 39 -7.78 3.74 -0.76
N CYS A 40 -7.62 4.23 -1.99
CA CYS A 40 -7.83 5.64 -2.32
C CYS A 40 -9.32 6.03 -2.24
N GLU A 41 -10.22 5.17 -2.74
CA GLU A 41 -11.66 5.37 -2.64
C GLU A 41 -12.15 5.33 -1.18
N ASP A 42 -11.58 4.46 -0.34
CA ASP A 42 -11.88 4.41 1.11
C ASP A 42 -11.56 5.75 1.80
N ILE A 43 -10.45 6.39 1.42
CA ILE A 43 -10.08 7.71 1.95
C ILE A 43 -10.98 8.81 1.37
N ARG A 44 -11.29 8.73 0.08
CA ARG A 44 -12.13 9.71 -0.62
C ARG A 44 -13.56 9.73 -0.07
N TRP A 45 -14.11 8.55 0.20
CA TRP A 45 -15.42 8.33 0.80
C TRP A 45 -15.37 8.11 2.30
N TYR A 46 -14.27 8.48 2.95
CA TYR A 46 -14.21 8.56 4.40
C TYR A 46 -15.29 9.54 4.85
N THR A 47 -16.44 8.97 5.17
CA THR A 47 -17.69 9.65 5.45
C THR A 47 -17.90 9.53 6.94
N ASP A 48 -18.23 10.68 7.52
CA ASP A 48 -18.72 10.87 8.87
C ASP A 48 -19.32 9.58 9.42
N SER A 49 -18.73 9.04 10.50
CA SER A 49 -19.44 8.12 11.38
C SER A 49 -20.86 8.65 11.66
N GLU A 50 -21.84 7.78 11.99
CA GLU A 50 -23.23 8.22 12.21
C GLU A 50 -23.37 9.37 13.25
N ASP A 51 -22.34 9.61 14.07
CA ASP A 51 -22.23 10.69 15.05
C ASP A 51 -21.36 11.91 14.62
N GLY A 52 -20.80 11.92 13.41
CA GLY A 52 -19.98 13.01 12.87
C GLY A 52 -18.60 13.16 13.51
N THR A 53 -18.16 12.18 14.31
CA THR A 53 -16.90 12.27 15.06
C THR A 53 -15.68 11.74 14.31
N ASP A 54 -15.88 10.86 13.32
CA ASP A 54 -14.80 10.25 12.55
C ASP A 54 -14.93 10.65 11.07
N SER A 55 -14.37 11.82 10.73
CA SER A 55 -14.38 12.39 9.39
C SER A 55 -12.95 12.75 8.97
N LEU A 56 -12.69 12.83 7.66
CA LEU A 56 -11.37 13.25 7.17
C LEU A 56 -11.01 14.65 7.66
N ILE A 57 -12.02 15.51 7.81
CA ILE A 57 -11.87 16.87 8.36
C ILE A 57 -11.45 16.80 9.83
N ASN A 58 -12.08 15.95 10.65
CA ASN A 58 -11.68 15.76 12.04
C ASN A 58 -10.29 15.12 12.16
N ALA A 59 -9.95 14.22 11.23
CA ALA A 59 -8.61 13.65 11.12
C ALA A 59 -7.55 14.69 10.72
N LEU A 60 -7.96 15.86 10.24
CA LEU A 60 -7.13 17.00 9.83
C LEU A 60 -7.45 18.26 10.66
N ASP A 61 -7.82 18.09 11.93
CA ASP A 61 -8.04 19.19 12.90
C ASP A 61 -9.05 20.26 12.45
N GLY A 62 -10.02 19.88 11.62
CA GLY A 62 -11.01 20.81 11.08
C GLY A 62 -10.56 21.58 9.84
N ASP A 63 -9.37 21.30 9.29
CA ASP A 63 -8.89 21.94 8.06
C ASP A 63 -9.60 21.37 6.82
N GLU A 64 -10.67 22.05 6.42
CA GLU A 64 -11.48 21.69 5.25
C GLU A 64 -10.69 21.80 3.93
N ASP A 65 -9.78 22.77 3.82
CA ASP A 65 -9.00 23.00 2.62
C ASP A 65 -8.00 21.85 2.42
N GLU A 66 -7.25 21.49 3.47
CA GLU A 66 -6.32 20.35 3.44
C GLU A 66 -7.08 19.02 3.20
N ALA A 67 -8.24 18.83 3.83
CA ALA A 67 -9.09 17.67 3.58
C ALA A 67 -9.54 17.56 2.11
N TYR A 68 -9.86 18.69 1.48
CA TYR A 68 -10.23 18.72 0.07
C TYR A 68 -9.04 18.46 -0.85
N GLU A 69 -7.86 18.99 -0.53
CA GLU A 69 -6.61 18.71 -1.26
C GLU A 69 -6.27 17.22 -1.24
N PHE A 70 -6.35 16.57 -0.08
CA PHE A 70 -6.17 15.11 0.01
C PHE A 70 -7.21 14.35 -0.80
N LYS A 71 -8.50 14.72 -0.71
CA LYS A 71 -9.55 14.10 -1.54
C LYS A 71 -9.26 14.22 -3.04
N MET A 72 -8.80 15.38 -3.49
CA MET A 72 -8.41 15.58 -4.88
C MET A 72 -7.20 14.74 -5.28
N ALA A 73 -6.17 14.68 -4.43
CA ALA A 73 -4.96 13.91 -4.69
C ALA A 73 -5.24 12.40 -4.78
N PHE A 74 -6.03 11.85 -3.87
CA PHE A 74 -6.46 10.45 -3.92
C PHE A 74 -7.38 10.17 -5.11
N ALA A 75 -8.26 11.10 -5.49
CA ALA A 75 -9.10 10.95 -6.68
C ALA A 75 -8.30 10.95 -7.99
N ASP A 76 -7.26 11.78 -8.10
CA ASP A 76 -6.36 11.75 -9.28
C ASP A 76 -5.60 10.41 -9.34
N LEU A 77 -5.14 9.92 -8.20
CA LEU A 77 -4.46 8.63 -8.11
C LEU A 77 -5.38 7.45 -8.48
N CYS A 78 -6.65 7.46 -8.08
CA CYS A 78 -7.65 6.50 -8.57
C CYS A 78 -7.72 6.51 -10.10
N ALA A 79 -7.85 7.70 -10.68
CA ALA A 79 -7.97 7.86 -12.13
C ALA A 79 -6.68 7.42 -12.86
N GLU A 80 -5.52 7.56 -12.25
CA GLU A 80 -4.26 7.03 -12.78
C GLU A 80 -4.17 5.51 -12.71
N CYS A 81 -4.67 4.89 -11.63
CA CYS A 81 -4.77 3.44 -11.53
C CYS A 81 -5.66 2.88 -12.65
N ASP A 82 -6.83 3.49 -12.85
CA ASP A 82 -7.74 3.15 -13.95
C ASP A 82 -7.04 3.24 -15.31
N ARG A 83 -6.45 4.40 -15.62
CA ARG A 83 -5.73 4.61 -16.89
C ARG A 83 -4.61 3.60 -17.10
N MET A 84 -3.84 3.29 -16.06
CA MET A 84 -2.75 2.33 -16.19
C MET A 84 -3.27 0.91 -16.45
N ARG A 85 -4.37 0.49 -15.82
CA ARG A 85 -4.99 -0.82 -16.11
C ARG A 85 -5.56 -0.88 -17.53
N GLU A 86 -6.27 0.17 -17.96
CA GLU A 86 -6.73 0.28 -19.34
C GLU A 86 -5.54 0.18 -20.31
N ASP A 87 -4.44 0.89 -20.05
CA ASP A 87 -3.22 0.82 -20.85
C ASP A 87 -2.60 -0.59 -20.87
N LEU A 88 -2.64 -1.33 -19.75
CA LEU A 88 -2.14 -2.72 -19.69
C LEU A 88 -2.95 -3.67 -20.59
N ASP A 89 -4.24 -3.38 -20.80
CA ASP A 89 -5.14 -4.19 -21.63
C ASP A 89 -5.17 -3.73 -23.10
N GLU A 90 -5.04 -2.43 -23.36
CA GLU A 90 -5.14 -1.83 -24.70
C GLU A 90 -3.80 -1.69 -25.42
N VAL A 91 -2.73 -1.41 -24.68
CA VAL A 91 -1.39 -1.20 -25.25
C VAL A 91 -0.64 -2.52 -25.29
N TRP A 92 0.19 -2.69 -26.32
CA TRP A 92 1.05 -3.86 -26.42
C TRP A 92 2.02 -3.97 -25.23
N VAL A 93 1.81 -4.99 -24.41
CA VAL A 93 2.75 -5.48 -23.40
C VAL A 93 3.55 -6.64 -24.00
N PRO A 94 4.89 -6.66 -23.87
CA PRO A 94 5.67 -7.78 -24.38
C PRO A 94 5.35 -9.07 -23.63
N ASP A 95 5.12 -10.17 -24.36
CA ASP A 95 4.92 -11.51 -23.79
C ASP A 95 6.06 -11.95 -22.86
N CYS A 96 7.23 -11.31 -22.98
CA CYS A 96 8.38 -11.59 -22.13
C CYS A 96 8.45 -10.73 -20.86
N PHE A 97 7.44 -9.92 -20.52
CA PHE A 97 7.50 -9.01 -19.37
C PHE A 97 7.85 -9.75 -18.07
N ASP A 98 7.09 -10.77 -17.69
CA ASP A 98 7.29 -11.44 -16.40
C ASP A 98 8.65 -12.13 -16.31
N MET A 99 9.08 -12.75 -17.42
CA MET A 99 10.38 -13.42 -17.49
C MET A 99 11.56 -12.44 -17.67
N PHE A 100 11.31 -11.20 -18.10
CA PHE A 100 12.36 -10.20 -18.32
C PHE A 100 13.06 -9.87 -17.00
N PHE A 101 12.29 -9.56 -15.97
CA PHE A 101 12.83 -9.22 -14.65
C PHE A 101 13.44 -10.43 -13.94
N VAL A 102 12.92 -11.64 -14.19
CA VAL A 102 13.58 -12.89 -13.75
C VAL A 102 14.98 -12.99 -14.36
N ALA A 103 15.11 -12.84 -15.68
CA ALA A 103 16.41 -12.90 -16.35
C ALA A 103 17.36 -11.76 -15.94
N ALA A 104 16.81 -10.63 -15.47
CA ALA A 104 17.57 -9.50 -14.95
C ALA A 104 18.03 -9.69 -13.49
N GLY A 105 17.66 -10.80 -12.84
CA GLY A 105 18.05 -11.11 -11.45
C GLY A 105 17.19 -10.41 -10.39
N ALA A 106 16.00 -9.94 -10.73
CA ALA A 106 15.11 -9.30 -9.75
C ALA A 106 14.51 -10.30 -8.73
N GLY A 107 14.75 -11.60 -8.90
CA GLY A 107 14.40 -12.62 -7.92
C GLY A 107 15.02 -12.39 -6.54
N ASP A 108 16.22 -11.82 -6.48
CA ASP A 108 16.91 -11.48 -5.22
C ASP A 108 16.13 -10.44 -4.39
N MET A 109 15.18 -9.71 -4.99
CA MET A 109 14.44 -8.61 -4.35
C MET A 109 13.08 -9.03 -3.75
N GLY A 110 12.69 -10.30 -3.86
CA GLY A 110 11.37 -10.74 -3.37
C GLY A 110 11.03 -12.21 -3.57
N GLY A 111 11.94 -12.98 -4.16
CA GLY A 111 11.75 -14.38 -4.52
C GLY A 111 11.13 -14.55 -5.92
N LEU A 112 11.27 -15.76 -6.43
CA LEU A 112 10.68 -16.20 -7.68
C LEU A 112 9.49 -17.13 -7.43
N LEU A 113 8.49 -17.02 -8.29
CA LEU A 113 7.40 -17.97 -8.38
C LEU A 113 7.50 -18.75 -9.68
N GLY A 114 7.06 -20.01 -9.67
CA GLY A 114 6.96 -20.87 -10.84
C GLY A 114 5.58 -21.48 -11.00
N TRP A 115 5.14 -21.61 -12.25
CA TRP A 115 3.81 -22.11 -12.59
C TRP A 115 3.66 -23.61 -12.38
N ASP A 116 2.73 -24.01 -11.51
CA ASP A 116 2.32 -25.40 -11.37
C ASP A 116 1.12 -25.69 -12.28
N ALA A 117 1.34 -26.44 -13.36
CA ALA A 117 0.29 -26.77 -14.31
C ALA A 117 -0.74 -27.80 -13.79
N TYR A 118 -0.46 -28.49 -12.69
CA TYR A 118 -1.41 -29.42 -12.07
C TYR A 118 -2.39 -28.67 -11.16
N GLU A 119 -1.87 -27.77 -10.32
CA GLU A 119 -2.68 -26.95 -9.42
C GLU A 119 -3.31 -25.74 -10.15
N GLY A 120 -2.71 -25.30 -11.26
CA GLY A 120 -3.16 -24.14 -12.02
C GLY A 120 -2.83 -22.81 -11.36
N ASP A 121 -1.72 -22.73 -10.63
CA ASP A 121 -1.32 -21.56 -9.85
C ASP A 121 0.21 -21.43 -9.75
N TYR A 122 0.67 -20.25 -9.31
CA TYR A 122 2.07 -19.94 -9.06
C TYR A 122 2.49 -20.29 -7.63
N TYR A 123 3.64 -20.96 -7.50
CA TYR A 123 4.22 -21.32 -6.21
C TYR A 123 5.63 -20.80 -6.07
N GLY A 124 6.03 -20.51 -4.82
CA GLY A 124 7.41 -20.19 -4.50
C GLY A 124 8.37 -21.28 -4.98
N LEU A 125 9.44 -20.86 -5.64
CA LEU A 125 10.55 -21.72 -6.01
C LEU A 125 11.48 -21.92 -4.81
N GLN A 126 12.11 -23.10 -4.74
CA GLN A 126 13.18 -23.34 -3.78
C GLN A 126 14.48 -22.69 -4.27
N SER A 127 15.39 -22.36 -3.35
CA SER A 127 16.60 -21.58 -3.66
C SER A 127 17.50 -22.19 -4.74
N TYR A 128 17.49 -23.51 -4.95
CA TYR A 128 18.23 -24.14 -6.05
C TYR A 128 17.49 -24.04 -7.40
N GLU A 129 16.17 -23.89 -7.39
CA GLU A 129 15.32 -23.75 -8.58
C GLU A 129 15.40 -22.35 -9.17
N ASP A 130 15.70 -21.34 -8.34
CA ASP A 130 15.86 -19.95 -8.78
C ASP A 130 16.89 -19.82 -9.91
N ARG A 131 18.05 -20.47 -9.75
CA ARG A 131 19.08 -20.49 -10.79
C ARG A 131 18.59 -21.14 -12.09
N PHE A 132 17.75 -22.17 -12.02
CA PHE A 132 17.19 -22.80 -13.20
C PHE A 132 16.14 -21.91 -13.87
N ALA A 133 15.33 -21.21 -13.08
CA ALA A 133 14.37 -20.22 -13.56
C ALA A 133 15.06 -19.07 -14.30
N GLU A 134 16.12 -18.48 -13.73
CA GLU A 134 16.89 -17.42 -14.36
C GLU A 134 17.54 -17.87 -15.67
N GLU A 135 18.17 -19.04 -15.69
CA GLU A 135 18.78 -19.60 -16.90
C GLU A 135 17.73 -19.93 -17.96
N GLU A 136 16.54 -20.42 -17.58
CA GLU A 136 15.45 -20.66 -18.53
C GLU A 136 14.90 -19.34 -19.10
N ALA A 137 14.68 -18.34 -18.24
CA ALA A 137 14.22 -17.02 -18.66
C ALA A 137 15.22 -16.39 -19.65
N LYS A 138 16.52 -16.41 -19.32
CA LYS A 138 17.60 -15.96 -20.20
C LYS A 138 17.60 -16.69 -21.54
N LYS A 139 17.49 -18.02 -21.56
CA LYS A 139 17.44 -18.80 -22.81
C LYS A 139 16.25 -18.39 -23.68
N ASN A 140 15.10 -18.15 -23.08
CA ASN A 140 13.91 -17.70 -23.81
C ASN A 140 14.10 -16.30 -24.39
N LEU A 141 14.68 -15.35 -23.63
CA LEU A 141 15.00 -14.02 -24.16
C LEU A 141 16.03 -14.07 -25.29
N MET A 142 17.03 -14.94 -25.18
CA MET A 142 18.07 -15.12 -26.20
C MET A 142 17.54 -15.70 -27.53
N ARG A 143 16.31 -16.23 -27.58
CA ARG A 143 15.65 -16.66 -28.82
C ARG A 143 15.06 -15.48 -29.60
N MET A 144 14.89 -14.31 -28.98
CA MET A 144 14.44 -13.10 -29.64
C MET A 144 15.56 -12.51 -30.52
N THR A 145 15.18 -11.79 -31.57
CA THR A 145 16.14 -10.97 -32.31
C THR A 145 16.65 -9.84 -31.42
N LYS A 146 17.85 -9.32 -31.71
CA LYS A 146 18.41 -8.17 -30.97
C LYS A 146 17.47 -6.97 -31.01
N GLU A 147 16.83 -6.73 -32.15
CA GLU A 147 15.85 -5.66 -32.34
C GLU A 147 14.62 -5.85 -31.44
N ASN A 148 14.01 -7.05 -31.46
CA ASN A 148 12.85 -7.35 -30.63
C ASN A 148 13.17 -7.28 -29.13
N LEU A 149 14.36 -7.76 -28.73
CA LEU A 149 14.81 -7.68 -27.34
C LEU A 149 14.96 -6.22 -26.87
N ILE A 150 15.50 -5.33 -27.72
CA ILE A 150 15.62 -3.90 -27.40
C ILE A 150 14.22 -3.27 -27.27
N VAL A 151 13.32 -3.55 -28.20
CA VAL A 151 11.94 -3.02 -28.16
C VAL A 151 11.20 -3.52 -26.93
N ALA A 152 11.25 -4.81 -26.64
CA ALA A 152 10.63 -5.42 -25.47
C ALA A 152 11.21 -4.84 -24.17
N SER A 153 12.53 -4.80 -24.03
CA SER A 153 13.21 -4.19 -22.86
C SER A 153 12.72 -2.76 -22.60
N ARG A 154 12.65 -1.93 -23.65
CA ARG A 154 12.17 -0.55 -23.54
C ARG A 154 10.75 -0.48 -23.01
N GLN A 155 9.87 -1.38 -23.47
CA GLN A 155 8.48 -1.41 -23.03
C GLN A 155 8.37 -1.93 -21.59
N CYS A 156 9.11 -2.97 -21.21
CA CYS A 156 9.17 -3.46 -19.82
C CYS A 156 9.61 -2.36 -18.85
N PHE A 157 10.65 -1.59 -19.18
CA PHE A 157 11.12 -0.50 -18.33
C PHE A 157 10.13 0.66 -18.23
N LYS A 158 9.40 0.99 -19.31
CA LYS A 158 8.35 2.02 -19.26
C LYS A 158 7.23 1.64 -18.30
N LEU A 159 6.73 0.40 -18.43
CA LEU A 159 5.67 -0.12 -17.57
C LEU A 159 6.13 -0.14 -16.10
N TYR A 160 7.32 -0.69 -15.84
CA TYR A 160 7.92 -0.67 -14.51
C TYR A 160 8.03 0.75 -13.92
N HIS A 161 8.55 1.70 -14.71
CA HIS A 161 8.71 3.07 -14.25
C HIS A 161 7.37 3.75 -13.96
N ALA A 162 6.36 3.54 -14.81
CA ALA A 162 5.01 4.07 -14.59
C ALA A 162 4.41 3.50 -13.30
N TYR A 163 4.48 2.17 -13.12
CA TYR A 163 3.98 1.48 -11.94
C TYR A 163 4.65 1.98 -10.66
N ILE A 164 5.99 2.01 -10.60
CA ILE A 164 6.72 2.47 -9.42
C ILE A 164 6.46 3.95 -9.13
N GLY A 165 6.32 4.79 -10.16
CA GLY A 165 5.96 6.20 -9.98
C GLY A 165 4.58 6.39 -9.37
N LEU A 166 3.61 5.56 -9.76
CA LEU A 166 2.27 5.54 -9.16
C LEU A 166 2.33 5.03 -7.72
N ARG A 167 2.98 3.88 -7.49
CA ARG A 167 3.12 3.27 -6.16
C ARG A 167 3.78 4.21 -5.15
N ASN A 168 4.87 4.88 -5.54
CA ASN A 168 5.56 5.83 -4.66
C ASN A 168 4.67 7.02 -4.26
N ARG A 169 3.82 7.51 -5.18
CA ARG A 169 2.88 8.60 -4.86
C ARG A 169 1.78 8.13 -3.92
N TYR A 170 1.25 6.93 -4.15
CA TYR A 170 0.33 6.29 -3.22
C TYR A 170 0.93 6.17 -1.82
N ASP A 171 2.10 5.53 -1.70
CA ASP A 171 2.74 5.29 -0.40
C ASP A 171 3.06 6.61 0.32
N SER A 172 3.45 7.66 -0.43
CA SER A 172 3.70 9.00 0.12
C SER A 172 2.43 9.67 0.66
N LEU A 173 1.34 9.65 -0.12
CA LEU A 173 0.05 10.21 0.30
C LEU A 173 -0.51 9.44 1.49
N LYS A 174 -0.43 8.11 1.46
CA LYS A 174 -0.89 7.24 2.54
C LYS A 174 -0.11 7.48 3.83
N ALA A 175 1.21 7.62 3.76
CA ALA A 175 2.01 7.96 4.92
C ALA A 175 1.66 9.33 5.50
N ALA A 176 1.42 10.34 4.64
CA ALA A 176 1.07 11.68 5.09
C ALA A 176 -0.26 11.69 5.87
N ILE A 177 -1.31 11.08 5.32
CA ILE A 177 -2.62 11.03 5.99
C ILE A 177 -2.60 10.21 7.28
N ASP A 178 -1.86 9.10 7.32
CA ASP A 178 -1.75 8.29 8.54
C ASP A 178 -1.06 9.07 9.67
N ILE A 179 -0.02 9.85 9.35
CA ILE A 179 0.66 10.72 10.33
C ILE A 179 -0.30 11.78 10.88
N LEU A 180 -1.03 12.48 10.02
CA LEU A 180 -1.93 13.55 10.44
C LEU A 180 -3.08 13.00 11.30
N ARG A 181 -3.64 11.85 10.91
CA ARG A 181 -4.69 11.18 11.69
C ARG A 181 -4.19 10.74 13.07
N ASP A 182 -3.00 10.16 13.15
CA ASP A 182 -2.43 9.71 14.42
C ASP A 182 -2.16 10.88 15.37
N GLN A 183 -1.66 12.01 14.85
CA GLN A 183 -1.47 13.24 15.61
C GLN A 183 -2.80 13.76 16.17
N ASN A 184 -3.82 13.89 15.33
CA ASN A 184 -5.11 14.45 15.72
C ASN A 184 -5.90 13.52 16.65
N THR A 185 -5.81 12.21 16.48
CA THR A 185 -6.37 11.24 17.42
C THR A 185 -5.73 11.37 18.81
N GLY A 186 -4.41 11.62 18.87
CA GLY A 186 -3.70 11.90 20.11
C GLY A 186 -4.21 13.17 20.80
N TYR A 187 -4.35 14.28 20.06
CA TYR A 187 -4.88 15.54 20.61
C TYR A 187 -6.31 15.39 21.12
N LEU A 188 -7.20 14.75 20.36
CA LEU A 188 -8.60 14.51 20.77
C LEU A 188 -8.71 13.69 22.07
N GLN A 189 -7.83 12.70 22.28
CA GLN A 189 -7.81 11.94 23.53
C GLN A 189 -7.39 12.81 24.73
N VAL A 190 -6.40 13.69 24.53
CA VAL A 190 -5.95 14.63 25.57
C VAL A 190 -7.06 15.62 25.91
N VAL A 191 -7.75 16.19 24.90
CA VAL A 191 -8.88 17.11 25.11
C VAL A 191 -10.01 16.44 25.89
N LYS A 192 -10.43 15.23 25.51
CA LYS A 192 -11.48 14.47 26.23
C LYS A 192 -11.11 14.20 27.69
N GLU A 193 -9.83 13.92 27.97
CA GLU A 193 -9.36 13.73 29.34
C GLU A 193 -9.38 15.04 30.14
N ILE A 194 -8.99 16.16 29.53
CA ILE A 194 -9.07 17.48 30.16
C ILE A 194 -10.52 17.88 30.45
N GLU A 195 -11.45 17.61 29.53
CA GLU A 195 -12.89 17.85 29.75
C GLU A 195 -13.42 17.01 30.91
N ARG A 196 -13.07 15.71 30.96
CA ARG A 196 -13.42 14.83 32.08
C ARG A 196 -12.87 15.33 33.42
N LEU A 197 -11.62 15.79 33.44
CA LEU A 197 -10.98 16.36 34.63
C LEU A 197 -11.67 17.67 35.04
N TYR A 198 -11.99 18.53 34.08
CA TYR A 198 -12.72 19.78 34.32
C TYR A 198 -14.12 19.54 34.93
N GLU A 199 -14.86 18.52 34.45
CA GLU A 199 -16.14 18.14 35.03
C GLU A 199 -16.00 17.69 36.50
N ASN A 200 -14.93 16.97 36.84
CA ASN A 200 -14.67 16.54 38.21
C ASN A 200 -14.32 17.73 39.11
N VAL A 201 -13.45 18.63 38.66
CA VAL A 201 -13.14 19.88 39.36
C VAL A 201 -14.42 20.70 39.55
N SER A 202 -15.29 20.76 38.55
CA SER A 202 -16.50 21.57 38.56
C SER A 202 -17.67 21.00 39.36
N ARG A 203 -17.56 19.79 39.92
CA ARG A 203 -18.66 19.08 40.58
C ARG A 203 -19.18 19.80 41.83
N ASP A 204 -18.30 20.33 42.67
CA ASP A 204 -18.69 21.07 43.86
C ASP A 204 -17.62 22.09 44.29
N ARG A 205 -17.82 22.72 45.45
CA ARG A 205 -16.88 23.75 45.94
C ARG A 205 -15.56 23.17 46.40
N TRP A 206 -15.55 21.96 46.96
CA TRP A 206 -14.37 21.32 47.54
C TRP A 206 -13.43 20.80 46.45
N SER A 207 -14.00 20.25 45.36
CA SER A 207 -13.24 19.83 44.18
C SER A 207 -12.61 20.99 43.38
N ARG A 208 -13.04 22.23 43.63
CA ARG A 208 -12.45 23.46 43.06
C ARG A 208 -11.39 24.10 43.94
N GLU A 209 -11.15 23.58 45.14
CA GLU A 209 -10.10 24.13 45.99
C GLU A 209 -8.74 23.83 45.36
N GLU A 210 -7.84 24.82 45.37
CA GLU A 210 -6.50 24.77 44.75
C GLU A 210 -5.69 23.55 45.19
N TYR A 211 -5.87 23.10 46.44
CA TYR A 211 -5.18 21.94 47.01
C TYR A 211 -5.99 20.64 46.95
N SER A 212 -7.16 20.66 46.30
CA SER A 212 -7.91 19.43 46.06
C SER A 212 -7.17 18.56 45.04
N LYS A 213 -7.36 17.25 45.16
CA LYS A 213 -6.73 16.30 44.25
C LYS A 213 -7.20 16.53 42.82
N GLU A 214 -8.49 16.79 42.66
CA GLU A 214 -9.15 17.05 41.39
C GLU A 214 -8.57 18.30 40.71
N SER A 215 -8.40 19.40 41.44
CA SER A 215 -7.85 20.64 40.88
C SER A 215 -6.38 20.50 40.48
N GLN A 216 -5.57 19.79 41.27
CA GLN A 216 -4.16 19.54 40.95
C GLN A 216 -3.98 18.58 39.75
N GLU A 217 -4.82 17.55 39.63
CA GLU A 217 -4.79 16.65 38.48
C GLU A 217 -5.20 17.37 37.20
N TRP A 218 -6.21 18.25 37.24
CA TRP A 218 -6.59 19.05 36.08
C TRP A 218 -5.48 20.04 35.68
N GLU A 219 -4.91 20.78 36.64
CA GLU A 219 -3.86 21.77 36.40
C GLU A 219 -2.61 21.14 35.76
N GLN A 220 -2.20 19.95 36.21
CA GLN A 220 -1.07 19.22 35.62
C GLN A 220 -1.26 18.89 34.14
N TYR A 221 -2.48 18.54 33.72
CA TYR A 221 -2.77 18.21 32.32
C TYR A 221 -2.87 19.47 31.47
N THR A 222 -3.47 20.55 31.99
CA THR A 222 -3.55 21.82 31.27
C THR A 222 -2.19 22.49 31.12
N ASP A 223 -1.33 22.43 32.14
CA ASP A 223 0.03 23.01 32.08
C ASP A 223 0.96 22.28 31.10
N ALA A 224 0.66 21.03 30.80
CA ALA A 224 1.41 20.23 29.84
C ALA A 224 0.99 20.47 28.37
N LEU A 225 -0.08 21.25 28.13
CA LEU A 225 -0.53 21.54 26.78
C LEU A 225 0.45 22.47 26.04
N PRO A 226 0.71 22.23 24.74
CA PRO A 226 1.50 23.13 23.92
C PRO A 226 0.81 24.49 23.79
N ALA A 227 1.59 25.55 23.53
CA ALA A 227 1.07 26.93 23.49
C ALA A 227 0.00 27.10 22.41
N GLU A 228 0.15 26.37 21.31
CA GLU A 228 -0.76 26.30 20.17
C GLU A 228 -2.17 25.85 20.58
N ALA A 229 -2.32 25.00 21.60
CA ALA A 229 -3.62 24.55 22.09
C ALA A 229 -4.45 25.65 22.80
N TRP A 230 -3.83 26.79 23.11
CA TRP A 230 -4.48 27.92 23.78
C TRP A 230 -4.87 29.06 22.84
N ILE A 231 -4.49 28.97 21.57
CA ILE A 231 -4.71 30.03 20.57
C ILE A 231 -5.91 29.62 19.73
N ALA A 232 -7.11 29.96 20.22
CA ALA A 232 -8.35 29.96 19.45
C ALA A 232 -8.72 31.39 19.02
#